data_AF-A0A9E0A985-F1
#
_entry.id   AF-A0A9E0A985-F1
#
_cell.length_a   1.000
_cell.length_b   1.000
_cell.length_c   1.000
_cell.angle_alpha   90.00
_cell.angle_beta   90.00
_cell.angle_gamma   90.00
#
_symmetry.space_group_name_H-M   'P 1'
#
loop_
_entity.id
_entity.type
_entity.pdbx_description
1 polymer ?
#
loop_
_entity_poly.entity_id
_entity_poly.type
_entity_poly.pdbx_seq_one_letter_code
_entity_poly.pdbx_strand_id
1 'polypeptide(L)'
;MVVFVHTSWCKHCKLMQNSSFKNHEVIGLLNENFYFVFPDSETREAIAFNQHAFQFQPKRTNTGIHELPTAFATINNQSFVLQLLL
;
A
#
# COMPACT_ATOMS: atom_id res chain seq x y z
N MET A 1 -11.29 6.10 3.89
CA MET A 1 -10.42 5.30 3.00
C MET A 1 -9.25 4.81 3.84
N VAL A 2 -8.89 3.53 3.71
CA VAL A 2 -7.73 2.93 4.38
C VAL A 2 -6.87 2.26 3.33
N VAL A 3 -5.57 2.54 3.34
CA VAL A 3 -4.60 1.98 2.38
C VAL A 3 -3.59 1.13 3.14
N PHE A 4 -3.54 -0.16 2.82
CA PHE A 4 -2.59 -1.12 3.35
C PHE A 4 -1.48 -1.37 2.32
N VAL A 5 -0.40 -0.60 2.42
CA VAL A 5 0.76 -0.75 1.54
C VAL A 5 1.63 -1.91 2.02
N HIS A 6 1.99 -2.83 1.12
CA HIS A 6 2.87 -3.95 1.46
C HIS A 6 3.87 -4.27 0.34
N THR A 7 4.76 -5.24 0.64
CA THR A 7 5.62 -5.93 -0.34
C THR A 7 5.61 -7.42 -0.02
N SER A 8 5.98 -8.24 -1.00
CA SER A 8 6.06 -9.71 -0.86
C SER A 8 6.99 -10.19 0.25
N TRP A 9 7.97 -9.39 0.68
CA TRP A 9 8.93 -9.72 1.72
C TRP A 9 8.65 -9.04 3.07
N CYS A 10 7.63 -8.19 3.18
CA CYS A 10 7.27 -7.52 4.43
C CYS A 10 6.71 -8.51 5.48
N LYS A 11 7.51 -8.84 6.49
CA LYS A 11 7.13 -9.81 7.55
C LYS A 11 5.96 -9.33 8.41
N HIS A 12 5.95 -8.07 8.84
CA HIS A 12 4.85 -7.51 9.64
C HIS A 12 3.53 -7.46 8.86
N CYS A 13 3.61 -7.13 7.57
CA CYS A 13 2.45 -7.16 6.67
C CYS A 13 1.85 -8.58 6.59
N LYS A 14 2.70 -9.60 6.46
CA LYS A 14 2.26 -11.01 6.47
C LYS A 14 1.65 -11.43 7.80
N LEU A 15 2.15 -10.91 8.92
CA LEU A 15 1.54 -11.16 10.23
C LEU A 15 0.12 -10.60 10.27
N MET A 16 -0.09 -9.35 9.86
CA MET A 16 -1.43 -8.75 9.79
C MET A 16 -2.37 -9.50 8.84
N GLN A 17 -1.88 -9.91 7.67
CA GLN A 17 -2.65 -10.72 6.72
C GLN A 17 -3.07 -12.09 7.31
N ASN A 18 -2.25 -12.65 8.19
CA ASN A 18 -2.53 -13.93 8.84
C ASN A 18 -3.29 -13.82 10.17
N SER A 19 -3.49 -12.61 10.69
CA SER A 19 -4.24 -12.36 11.91
C SER A 19 -5.41 -11.41 11.65
N SER A 20 -5.18 -10.09 11.70
CA SER A 20 -6.21 -9.05 11.60
C SER A 20 -7.09 -9.19 10.37
N PHE A 21 -6.52 -9.47 9.19
CA PHE A 21 -7.29 -9.62 7.94
C PHE A 21 -7.91 -11.01 7.74
N LYS A 22 -7.87 -11.87 8.77
CA LYS A 22 -8.67 -13.10 8.85
C LYS A 22 -9.73 -13.02 9.95
N ASN A 23 -9.74 -11.97 10.76
CA ASN A 23 -10.75 -11.77 11.78
C ASN A 23 -12.02 -11.18 11.12
N HIS A 24 -13.13 -11.90 11.23
CA HIS A 24 -14.40 -11.51 10.63
C HIS A 24 -14.94 -10.16 11.14
N GLU A 25 -14.71 -9.82 12.41
CA GLU A 25 -15.10 -8.54 12.98
C GLU A 25 -14.32 -7.39 12.33
N VAL A 26 -13.00 -7.56 12.18
CA VAL A 26 -12.13 -6.57 11.53
C VAL A 26 -12.51 -6.40 10.06
N ILE A 27 -12.76 -7.51 9.34
CA ILE A 27 -13.19 -7.47 7.94
C ILE A 27 -14.54 -6.76 7.81
N GLY A 28 -15.50 -7.05 8.70
CA GLY A 28 -16.79 -6.37 8.74
C GLY A 28 -16.63 -4.86 8.92
N LEU A 29 -15.86 -4.46 9.93
CA LEU A 29 -15.56 -3.05 10.18
C LEU A 29 -14.89 -2.37 8.96
N LEU A 30 -13.92 -3.03 8.33
CA LEU A 30 -13.25 -2.49 7.15
C LEU A 30 -14.21 -2.32 5.97
N ASN A 31 -15.01 -3.34 5.66
CA ASN A 31 -15.93 -3.31 4.52
C ASN A 31 -17.09 -2.33 4.72
N GLU A 32 -17.59 -2.19 5.94
CA GLU A 32 -18.73 -1.32 6.24
C GLU A 32 -18.34 0.16 6.31
N ASN A 33 -17.15 0.46 6.86
CA ASN A 33 -16.79 1.83 7.22
C ASN A 33 -15.72 2.44 6.30
N PHE A 34 -15.02 1.63 5.51
CA PHE A 34 -13.87 2.10 4.74
C PHE A 34 -13.83 1.55 3.31
N TYR A 35 -13.38 2.41 2.39
CA TYR A 35 -12.81 1.94 1.13
C TYR A 35 -11.39 1.42 1.40
N PHE A 36 -11.22 0.10 1.44
CA PHE A 36 -9.97 -0.58 1.78
C PHE A 36 -9.19 -0.98 0.52
N VAL A 37 -7.96 -0.52 0.37
CA VAL A 37 -7.10 -0.78 -0.80
C VAL A 37 -5.76 -1.33 -0.33
N PHE A 38 -5.21 -2.32 -1.01
CA PHE A 38 -3.97 -3.01 -0.62
C PHE A 38 -2.95 -3.10 -1.78
N PRO A 39 -2.30 -2.00 -2.17
CA PRO A 39 -1.33 -2.03 -3.26
C PRO A 39 -0.01 -2.68 -2.82
N ASP A 40 0.59 -3.49 -3.70
CA ASP A 40 1.98 -3.93 -3.57
C ASP A 40 2.90 -2.82 -4.12
N SER A 41 3.86 -2.39 -3.29
CA SER A 41 4.82 -1.34 -3.63
C SER A 41 5.85 -1.74 -4.68
N GLU A 42 5.99 -3.03 -4.99
CA GLU A 42 6.97 -3.53 -5.97
C GLU A 42 6.32 -4.07 -7.25
N THR A 43 5.00 -3.92 -7.41
CA THR A 43 4.29 -4.18 -8.67
C THR A 43 4.96 -3.42 -9.81
N ARG A 44 5.18 -4.09 -10.95
CA ARG A 44 5.84 -3.52 -12.13
C ARG A 44 4.84 -3.04 -13.18
N GLU A 45 3.63 -3.59 -13.12
CA GLU A 45 2.51 -3.28 -13.98
C GLU A 45 1.98 -1.87 -13.66
N ALA A 46 1.59 -1.14 -14.71
CA ALA A 46 0.94 0.14 -14.55
C ALA A 46 -0.44 -0.01 -13.89
N ILE A 47 -0.76 0.86 -12.94
CA ILE A 47 -2.07 0.88 -12.28
C ILE A 47 -2.80 2.16 -12.65
N ALA A 48 -3.97 2.03 -13.29
CA ALA A 48 -4.85 3.15 -13.58
C ALA A 48 -5.73 3.46 -12.36
N PHE A 49 -5.63 4.68 -11.83
CA PHE A 49 -6.43 5.16 -10.73
C PHE A 49 -6.72 6.66 -10.89
N ASN A 50 -7.97 7.08 -10.67
CA ASN A 50 -8.41 8.48 -10.79
C ASN A 50 -7.97 9.16 -12.10
N GLN A 51 -8.19 8.50 -13.25
CA GLN A 51 -7.82 8.97 -14.60
C GLN A 51 -6.30 9.19 -14.79
N HIS A 52 -5.47 8.66 -13.90
CA HIS A 52 -4.02 8.71 -13.97
C HIS A 52 -3.44 7.29 -14.00
N ALA A 53 -2.40 7.07 -14.81
CA ALA A 53 -1.68 5.80 -14.86
C ALA A 53 -0.39 5.92 -14.05
N PHE A 54 -0.37 5.28 -12.88
CA PHE A 54 0.79 5.21 -12.00
C PHE A 54 1.73 4.10 -12.46
N GLN A 55 3.03 4.37 -12.45
CA GLN A 55 4.05 3.48 -12.98
C GLN A 55 5.01 3.00 -11.89
N PHE A 56 5.77 1.96 -12.21
CA PHE A 56 6.91 1.55 -11.41
C PHE A 56 8.11 2.47 -11.64
N GLN A 57 8.70 2.97 -10.56
CA GLN A 57 9.87 3.84 -10.57
C GLN A 57 11.14 3.06 -10.17
N PRO A 58 12.00 2.65 -11.12
CA PRO A 58 13.22 1.93 -10.81
C PRO A 58 14.23 2.82 -10.07
N LYS A 59 14.86 2.28 -9.02
CA LYS A 59 15.93 2.96 -8.26
C LYS A 59 17.32 2.38 -8.53
N ARG A 60 17.44 1.06 -8.63
CA ARG A 60 18.68 0.33 -8.96
C ARG A 60 18.34 -0.95 -9.72
N THR A 61 19.35 -1.78 -10.01
CA THR A 61 19.17 -3.11 -10.60
C THR A 61 18.15 -3.92 -9.79
N ASN A 62 17.03 -4.23 -10.44
CA ASN A 62 15.93 -5.01 -9.87
C ASN A 62 15.27 -4.42 -8.60
N THR A 63 15.41 -3.11 -8.35
CA THR A 63 14.72 -2.44 -7.23
C THR A 63 14.03 -1.16 -7.68
N GLY A 64 12.97 -0.79 -6.98
CA GLY A 64 12.17 0.38 -7.27
C GLY A 64 10.91 0.39 -6.44
N ILE A 65 10.08 1.40 -6.65
CA ILE A 65 8.80 1.54 -5.95
C ILE A 65 7.73 1.96 -6.95
N HIS A 66 6.53 1.39 -6.82
CA HIS A 66 5.38 1.84 -7.57
C HIS A 66 4.92 3.21 -7.07
N GLU A 67 4.52 4.10 -7.96
CA GLU A 67 4.15 5.49 -7.61
C GLU A 67 2.87 5.56 -6.77
N LEU A 68 1.93 4.65 -7.01
CA LEU A 68 0.60 4.70 -6.41
C LEU A 68 0.60 4.73 -4.86
N PRO A 69 1.32 3.84 -4.14
CA PRO A 69 1.48 3.95 -2.69
C PRO A 69 2.04 5.30 -2.22
N THR A 70 2.99 5.87 -2.97
CA THR A 70 3.58 7.17 -2.64
C THR A 70 2.54 8.27 -2.77
N ALA A 71 1.75 8.25 -3.85
CA ALA A 71 0.66 9.20 -4.07
C ALA A 71 -0.40 9.14 -2.96
N PHE A 72 -0.68 7.96 -2.41
CA PHE A 72 -1.59 7.81 -1.25
C PHE A 72 -0.99 8.32 0.06
N ALA A 73 0.34 8.27 0.21
CA ALA A 73 1.03 8.72 1.42
C ALA A 73 1.34 10.23 1.41
N THR A 74 1.24 10.92 0.28
CA THR A 74 1.55 12.36 0.18
C THR A 74 0.31 13.22 0.38
N ILE A 75 0.31 14.06 1.42
CA ILE A 75 -0.72 15.08 1.69
C ILE A 75 -0.01 16.44 1.75
N ASN A 76 -0.54 17.47 1.08
CA ASN A 76 0.07 18.82 1.05
C ASN A 76 1.56 18.82 0.66
N ASN A 77 1.95 17.96 -0.30
CA ASN A 77 3.34 17.78 -0.73
C ASN A 77 4.30 17.25 0.38
N GLN A 78 3.75 16.73 1.48
CA GLN A 78 4.47 16.04 2.55
C GLN A 78 4.11 14.57 2.53
N SER A 79 5.12 13.70 2.45
CA SER A 79 4.91 12.25 2.49
C SER A 79 4.84 11.77 3.94
N PHE A 80 3.66 11.35 4.35
CA PHE A 80 3.40 10.69 5.63
C PHE A 80 3.54 9.19 5.46
N VAL A 81 4.71 8.75 4.99
CA VAL A 81 5.13 7.38 5.25
C VAL A 81 5.34 7.35 6.75
N LEU A 82 4.53 6.59 7.50
CA LEU A 82 4.77 6.37 8.93
C LEU A 82 6.26 6.09 9.04
N GLN A 83 6.99 7.02 9.63
CA GLN A 83 8.44 7.01 9.64
C GLN A 83 8.77 5.80 10.49
N LEU A 84 8.94 4.65 9.83
CA LEU A 84 9.60 3.50 10.40
C LEU A 84 11.04 3.98 10.51
N LEU A 85 11.30 4.72 11.60
CA LEU A 85 12.61 4.91 12.17
C LEU A 85 13.14 3.49 12.40
N LEU A 86 13.86 3.00 11.39
CA LEU A 86 15.13 2.35 11.66
C LEU A 86 16.09 3.43 12.16
#